data_AF-A0A2X2YP74-F1
#
_entry.id   AF-A0A2X2YP74-F1
#
_cell.length_a   1.000
_cell.length_b   1.000
_cell.length_c   1.000
_cell.angle_alpha   90.00
_cell.angle_beta   90.00
_cell.angle_gamma   90.00
#
_symmetry.space_group_name_H-M   'P 1'
#
loop_
_entity.id
_entity.type
_entity.pdbx_description
1 polymer ?
#
loop_
_entity_poly.entity_id
_entity_poly.type
_entity_poly.pdbx_seq_one_letter_code
_entity_poly.pdbx_strand_id
1 'polypeptide(L)'
;MRIVRTIDDAVISIMLVCALLLITSRRQSWLTQGLLITLSLFWSWCSYYFISHWQLTFAYPLCAVLLLSAVIALYFHTPSVLAFLLPLWLTVPVASVVLNQKVNIHFAVIWGIFSLILLGGRFMLIRWFDEAWRQNQHNNLLISRLDNLAHRDPLTGTANRRAMEKTAA
;
A
#
# COMPACT_ATOMS: atom_id res chain seq x y z
N MET A 1 -28.22 9.90 20.58
CA MET A 1 -28.41 8.44 20.36
C MET A 1 -28.40 8.03 18.89
N ARG A 2 -29.15 8.68 17.98
CA ARG A 2 -29.19 8.28 16.55
C ARG A 2 -27.83 8.30 15.84
N ILE A 3 -27.00 9.30 16.11
CA ILE A 3 -25.67 9.47 15.47
C ILE A 3 -24.68 8.40 15.93
N VAL A 4 -24.65 8.09 17.23
CA VAL A 4 -23.79 7.02 17.78
C VAL A 4 -24.14 5.69 17.14
N ARG A 5 -25.44 5.38 17.05
CA ARG A 5 -25.94 4.15 16.42
C ARG A 5 -25.52 4.03 14.95
N THR A 6 -25.56 5.12 14.18
CA THR A 6 -25.11 5.10 12.78
C THR A 6 -23.60 4.87 12.65
N ILE A 7 -22.79 5.31 13.62
CA ILE A 7 -21.34 5.08 13.64
C ILE A 7 -21.07 3.62 14.01
N ASP A 8 -21.77 3.08 15.01
CA ASP A 8 -21.64 1.68 15.41
C ASP A 8 -21.98 0.74 14.24
N ASP A 9 -23.08 1.01 13.53
CA ASP A 9 -23.48 0.26 12.33
C ASP A 9 -22.42 0.35 11.20
N ALA A 10 -21.80 1.52 11.03
CA ALA A 10 -20.73 1.71 10.05
C ALA A 10 -19.46 0.94 10.43
N VAL A 11 -19.08 0.92 11.71
CA VAL A 11 -17.92 0.16 12.21
C VAL A 11 -18.13 -1.34 12.03
N ILE A 12 -19.31 -1.85 12.34
CA ILE A 12 -19.66 -3.27 12.12
C ILE A 12 -19.57 -3.60 10.62
N SER A 13 -20.08 -2.72 9.77
CA SER A 13 -20.00 -2.87 8.31
C SER A 13 -18.56 -2.89 7.81
N ILE A 14 -17.69 -2.02 8.34
CA ILE A 14 -16.25 -2.01 8.05
C ILE A 14 -15.61 -3.35 8.42
N MET A 15 -15.88 -3.87 9.62
CA MET A 15 -15.33 -5.17 10.05
C MET A 15 -15.78 -6.31 9.14
N LEU A 16 -17.05 -6.32 8.73
CA LEU A 16 -17.60 -7.33 7.83
C LEU A 16 -16.95 -7.26 6.43
N VAL A 17 -16.83 -6.06 5.86
CA VAL A 17 -16.17 -5.86 4.56
C VAL A 17 -14.69 -6.26 4.62
N CYS A 18 -13.99 -5.94 5.71
CA CYS A 18 -12.61 -6.38 5.94
C CYS A 18 -12.50 -7.92 6.02
N ALA A 19 -13.40 -8.58 6.74
CA ALA A 19 -13.43 -10.04 6.81
C ALA A 19 -13.69 -10.67 5.43
N LEU A 20 -14.62 -10.09 4.67
CA LEU A 20 -14.92 -10.54 3.31
C LEU A 20 -13.73 -10.34 2.36
N LEU A 21 -12.98 -9.24 2.49
CA LEU A 21 -11.75 -9.00 1.74
C LEU A 21 -10.66 -10.05 2.03
N LEU A 22 -10.58 -10.56 3.27
CA LEU A 22 -9.63 -11.63 3.63
C LEU A 22 -10.02 -12.99 3.04
N ILE A 23 -11.32 -13.26 2.91
CA ILE A 23 -11.84 -14.52 2.36
C ILE A 23 -11.83 -14.50 0.82
N THR A 24 -12.01 -13.32 0.22
CA THR A 24 -12.13 -13.18 -1.23
C THR A 24 -10.82 -13.54 -1.93
N SER A 25 -10.89 -14.45 -2.89
CA SER A 25 -9.74 -14.87 -3.68
C SER A 25 -9.15 -13.70 -4.47
N ARG A 26 -7.81 -13.57 -4.44
CA ARG A 26 -7.02 -12.55 -5.14
C ARG A 26 -7.23 -12.54 -6.67
N ARG A 27 -7.87 -13.58 -7.21
CA ARG A 27 -8.14 -13.76 -8.64
C ARG A 27 -9.36 -12.96 -9.14
N GLN A 28 -10.26 -12.54 -8.24
CA GLN A 28 -11.52 -11.88 -8.61
C GLN A 28 -11.44 -10.36 -8.41
N SER A 29 -10.68 -9.70 -9.30
CA SER A 29 -10.31 -8.27 -9.19
C SER A 29 -11.50 -7.30 -9.08
N TRP A 30 -12.61 -7.58 -9.78
CA TRP A 30 -13.79 -6.72 -9.77
C TRP A 30 -14.51 -6.70 -8.41
N LEU A 31 -14.62 -7.86 -7.74
CA LEU A 31 -15.20 -7.93 -6.39
C LEU A 31 -14.31 -7.21 -5.38
N THR A 32 -13.00 -7.43 -5.45
CA THR A 32 -12.06 -6.74 -4.56
C THR A 32 -12.13 -5.23 -4.73
N GLN A 33 -12.26 -4.73 -5.96
CA GLN A 33 -12.47 -3.31 -6.22
C GLN A 33 -13.78 -2.79 -5.62
N GLY A 34 -14.90 -3.49 -5.84
CA GLY A 34 -16.19 -3.12 -5.27
C GLY A 34 -16.14 -3.04 -3.74
N LEU A 35 -15.53 -4.03 -3.09
CA LEU A 35 -15.36 -4.06 -1.64
C LEU A 35 -14.44 -2.95 -1.11
N LEU A 36 -13.41 -2.56 -1.87
CA LEU A 36 -12.55 -1.43 -1.49
C LEU A 36 -13.28 -0.09 -1.58
N ILE A 37 -14.15 0.08 -2.58
CA ILE A 37 -14.99 1.28 -2.71
C ILE A 37 -15.96 1.36 -1.53
N THR A 38 -16.65 0.27 -1.21
CA THR A 38 -17.59 0.26 -0.07
C THR A 38 -16.86 0.52 1.25
N LEU A 39 -15.70 -0.11 1.45
CA LEU A 39 -14.86 0.13 2.62
C LEU A 39 -14.43 1.60 2.72
N SER A 40 -14.01 2.20 1.60
CA SER A 40 -13.61 3.61 1.56
C SER A 40 -14.79 4.54 1.85
N LEU A 41 -15.98 4.26 1.33
CA LEU A 41 -17.21 5.02 1.62
C LEU A 41 -17.59 4.98 3.10
N PHE A 42 -17.49 3.81 3.75
CA PHE A 42 -17.77 3.73 5.20
C PHE A 42 -16.75 4.50 6.03
N TRP A 43 -15.44 4.38 5.71
CA TRP A 43 -14.41 5.16 6.39
C TRP A 43 -14.54 6.67 6.14
N SER A 44 -14.88 7.05 4.92
CA SER A 44 -15.23 8.40 4.48
C SER A 44 -16.36 8.97 5.35
N TRP A 45 -17.44 8.20 5.52
CA TRP A 45 -18.58 8.56 6.35
C TRP A 45 -18.17 8.77 7.82
N CYS A 46 -17.48 7.79 8.43
CA CYS A 46 -17.00 7.90 9.81
C CYS A 46 -16.10 9.13 10.02
N SER A 47 -15.16 9.35 9.10
CA SER A 47 -14.21 10.45 9.16
C SER A 47 -14.90 11.82 9.04
N TYR A 48 -15.91 11.93 8.17
CA TYR A 48 -16.71 13.15 8.05
C TYR A 48 -17.42 13.50 9.37
N TYR A 49 -18.05 12.53 10.02
CA TYR A 49 -18.73 12.74 11.31
C TYR A 49 -17.76 13.10 12.44
N PHE A 50 -16.59 12.44 12.50
CA PHE A 50 -15.57 12.76 13.50
C PHE A 50 -15.03 14.20 13.37
N ILE A 51 -14.90 14.70 12.15
CA ILE A 51 -14.42 16.07 11.89
C ILE A 51 -15.54 17.10 12.11
N SER A 52 -16.71 16.90 11.50
CA SER A 52 -17.76 17.91 11.47
C SER A 52 -18.55 17.99 12.78
N HIS A 53 -18.91 16.85 13.39
CA HIS A 53 -19.80 16.82 14.54
C HIS A 53 -19.04 16.75 15.87
N TRP A 54 -17.99 15.94 15.94
CA TRP A 54 -17.24 15.72 17.19
C TRP A 54 -15.96 16.56 17.27
N GLN A 55 -15.56 17.23 16.18
CA GLN A 55 -14.40 18.12 16.11
C GLN A 55 -13.11 17.48 16.66
N LEU A 56 -12.94 16.18 16.44
CA LEU A 56 -11.81 15.42 16.95
C LEU A 56 -10.55 15.72 16.14
N THR A 57 -9.55 16.34 16.79
CA THR A 57 -8.27 16.66 16.15
C THR A 57 -7.56 15.42 15.59
N PHE A 58 -7.73 14.25 16.22
CA PHE A 58 -7.10 13.01 15.77
C PHE A 58 -7.71 12.43 14.48
N ALA A 59 -8.88 12.90 14.03
CA ALA A 59 -9.52 12.38 12.83
C ALA A 59 -8.70 12.64 11.55
N TYR A 60 -8.01 13.80 11.49
CA TYR A 60 -7.13 14.16 10.39
C TYR A 60 -5.92 13.20 10.23
N PRO A 61 -5.10 12.95 11.28
CA PRO A 61 -4.01 11.98 11.17
C PRO A 61 -4.51 10.55 10.94
N LEU A 62 -5.68 10.16 11.44
CA LEU A 62 -6.29 8.87 11.14
C LEU A 62 -6.53 8.71 9.63
N CYS A 63 -7.14 9.71 8.98
CA CYS A 63 -7.35 9.71 7.53
C CYS A 63 -6.01 9.63 6.78
N ALA A 64 -5.01 10.41 7.22
CA ALA A 64 -3.69 10.42 6.59
C ALA A 64 -3.01 9.05 6.66
N VAL A 65 -3.08 8.36 7.82
CA VAL A 65 -2.55 7.00 7.99
C VAL A 65 -3.29 6.00 7.11
N LEU A 66 -4.62 6.09 7.00
CA LEU A 66 -5.38 5.22 6.10
C LEU A 66 -5.00 5.42 4.63
N LEU A 67 -4.83 6.67 4.19
CA LEU A 67 -4.41 6.98 2.82
C LEU A 67 -2.99 6.49 2.53
N LEU A 68 -2.04 6.74 3.44
CA LEU A 68 -0.65 6.27 3.30
C LEU A 68 -0.57 4.75 3.30
N SER A 69 -1.26 4.09 4.22
CA SER A 69 -1.35 2.63 4.29
C SER A 69 -1.94 2.04 3.02
N ALA A 70 -2.99 2.65 2.47
CA ALA A 70 -3.58 2.21 1.21
C ALA A 70 -2.64 2.35 0.02
N VAL A 71 -1.85 3.43 -0.05
CA VAL A 71 -0.80 3.55 -1.08
C VAL A 71 0.19 2.41 -0.96
N ILE A 72 0.70 2.14 0.25
CA ILE A 72 1.70 1.08 0.49
C ILE A 72 1.14 -0.31 0.19
N ALA A 73 -0.11 -0.59 0.56
CA ALA A 73 -0.70 -1.92 0.39
C ALA A 73 -1.19 -2.18 -1.03
N LEU A 74 -1.65 -1.14 -1.75
CA LEU A 74 -2.27 -1.30 -3.06
C LEU A 74 -1.43 -0.76 -4.23
N TYR A 75 -0.21 -0.22 -4.01
CA TYR A 75 0.58 0.51 -5.02
C TYR A 75 0.63 -0.14 -6.41
N PHE A 76 0.68 -1.47 -6.47
CA PHE A 76 0.78 -2.28 -7.68
C PHE A 76 -0.47 -2.21 -8.58
N HIS A 77 -1.68 -2.08 -8.01
CA HIS A 77 -2.94 -2.10 -8.76
C HIS A 77 -3.61 -0.73 -8.78
N THR A 78 -3.31 0.07 -9.81
CA THR A 78 -3.78 1.46 -9.99
C THR A 78 -5.27 1.68 -9.71
N PRO A 79 -6.21 0.90 -10.28
CA PRO A 79 -7.62 1.19 -10.08
C PRO A 79 -8.09 0.87 -8.65
N SER A 80 -7.46 -0.08 -7.95
CA SER A 80 -7.81 -0.36 -6.54
C SER A 80 -7.29 0.72 -5.58
N VAL A 81 -6.11 1.27 -5.87
CA VAL A 81 -5.57 2.44 -5.15
C VAL A 81 -6.54 3.61 -5.28
N LEU A 82 -6.92 3.96 -6.52
CA LEU A 82 -7.82 5.09 -6.76
C LEU A 82 -9.21 4.86 -6.15
N ALA A 83 -9.75 3.64 -6.27
CA ALA A 83 -11.03 3.25 -5.68
C ALA A 83 -11.07 3.48 -4.17
N PHE A 84 -9.98 3.16 -3.46
CA PHE A 84 -9.91 3.38 -2.02
C PHE A 84 -9.57 4.83 -1.65
N LEU A 85 -8.62 5.46 -2.36
CA LEU A 85 -8.15 6.80 -2.01
C LEU A 85 -9.18 7.89 -2.32
N LEU A 86 -9.89 7.85 -3.45
CA LEU A 86 -10.70 8.98 -3.90
C LEU A 86 -11.79 9.41 -2.91
N PRO A 87 -12.65 8.49 -2.39
CA PRO A 87 -13.70 8.90 -1.46
C PRO A 87 -13.13 9.48 -0.17
N LEU A 88 -12.09 8.85 0.38
CA LEU A 88 -11.48 9.23 1.64
C LEU A 88 -10.60 10.48 1.54
N TRP A 89 -9.97 10.71 0.39
CA TRP A 89 -9.24 11.94 0.09
C TRP A 89 -10.21 13.12 -0.07
N LEU A 90 -11.40 12.90 -0.66
CA LEU A 90 -12.38 13.96 -0.87
C LEU A 90 -13.09 14.37 0.44
N THR A 91 -13.24 13.48 1.41
CA THR A 91 -13.95 13.81 2.65
C THR A 91 -13.26 14.83 3.51
N VAL A 92 -11.93 14.79 3.63
CA VAL A 92 -11.16 15.70 4.49
C VAL A 92 -11.33 17.17 4.06
N PRO A 93 -11.16 17.56 2.78
CA PRO A 93 -11.42 18.93 2.35
C PRO A 93 -12.90 19.30 2.45
N VAL A 94 -13.83 18.39 2.13
CA VAL A 94 -15.28 18.66 2.28
C VAL A 94 -15.63 18.94 3.74
N ALA A 95 -15.18 18.10 4.67
CA ALA A 95 -15.41 18.28 6.10
C ALA A 95 -14.77 19.58 6.62
N SER A 96 -13.58 19.93 6.14
CA SER A 96 -12.87 21.16 6.48
C SER A 96 -13.63 22.42 6.01
N VAL A 97 -14.20 22.39 4.80
CA VAL A 97 -15.02 23.50 4.26
C VAL A 97 -16.32 23.65 5.03
N VAL A 98 -17.00 22.54 5.35
CA VAL A 98 -18.24 22.55 6.16
C VAL A 98 -17.99 23.15 7.54
N LEU A 99 -16.85 22.82 8.17
CA LEU A 99 -16.50 23.32 9.50
C LEU A 99 -16.13 24.81 9.50
N ASN A 100 -15.34 25.26 8.52
CA ASN A 100 -14.81 26.63 8.49
C ASN A 100 -15.70 27.63 7.73
N GLN A 101 -16.76 27.16 7.04
CA GLN A 101 -17.66 27.93 6.16
C GLN A 101 -16.96 28.71 5.01
N LYS A 102 -15.63 28.63 4.94
CA LYS A 102 -14.74 29.27 3.97
C LYS A 102 -13.59 28.33 3.66
N VAL A 103 -13.04 28.45 2.44
CA VAL A 103 -11.83 27.71 2.06
C VAL A 103 -10.63 28.36 2.74
N ASN A 104 -10.06 27.67 3.72
CA ASN A 104 -8.82 28.12 4.35
C ASN A 104 -7.62 27.80 3.44
N ILE A 105 -6.93 28.84 2.97
CA ILE A 105 -5.79 28.72 2.06
C ILE A 105 -4.66 27.90 2.68
N HIS A 106 -4.41 28.04 4.00
CA HIS A 106 -3.37 27.28 4.68
C HIS A 106 -3.67 25.78 4.65
N PHE A 107 -4.93 25.41 4.88
CA PHE A 107 -5.38 24.03 4.76
C PHE A 107 -5.23 23.51 3.32
N ALA A 108 -5.61 24.30 2.32
CA ALA A 108 -5.49 23.91 0.92
C ALA A 108 -4.02 23.66 0.51
N VAL A 109 -3.09 24.50 0.96
CA VAL A 109 -1.65 24.32 0.71
C VAL A 109 -1.14 23.04 1.36
N ILE A 110 -1.44 22.81 2.65
CA ILE A 110 -1.03 21.60 3.37
C ILE A 110 -1.63 20.34 2.73
N TRP A 111 -2.91 20.40 2.36
CA TRP A 111 -3.60 19.30 1.70
C TRP A 111 -3.03 19.01 0.30
N GLY A 112 -2.63 20.06 -0.43
CA GLY A 112 -1.93 19.94 -1.72
C GLY A 112 -0.57 19.27 -1.56
N ILE A 113 0.23 19.69 -0.58
CA ILE A 113 1.53 19.06 -0.25
C ILE A 113 1.31 17.59 0.12
N PHE A 114 0.32 17.29 0.96
CA PHE A 114 -0.01 15.92 1.34
C PHE A 114 -0.41 15.07 0.12
N SER A 115 -1.20 15.63 -0.79
CA SER A 115 -1.58 14.95 -2.05
C SER A 115 -0.36 14.65 -2.93
N LEU A 116 0.59 15.59 -2.99
CA LEU A 116 1.86 15.39 -3.68
C LEU A 116 2.70 14.28 -3.03
N ILE A 117 2.72 14.22 -1.69
CA ILE A 117 3.37 13.14 -0.94
C ILE A 117 2.75 11.78 -1.28
N LEU A 118 1.41 11.68 -1.38
CA LEU A 118 0.74 10.43 -1.75
C LEU A 118 1.16 9.96 -3.15
N LEU A 119 1.18 10.87 -4.12
CA LEU A 119 1.59 10.56 -5.50
C LEU A 119 3.08 10.22 -5.58
N GLY A 120 3.93 11.02 -4.94
CA GLY A 120 5.38 10.82 -4.90
C GLY A 120 5.77 9.52 -4.19
N GLY A 121 5.11 9.22 -3.06
CA GLY A 121 5.31 7.97 -2.31
C GLY A 121 4.98 6.75 -3.16
N ARG A 122 3.87 6.79 -3.91
CA ARG A 122 3.52 5.72 -4.86
C ARG A 122 4.58 5.56 -5.95
N PHE A 123 5.04 6.68 -6.53
CA PHE A 123 6.06 6.64 -7.58
C PHE A 123 7.39 6.05 -7.07
N MET A 124 7.83 6.45 -5.87
CA MET A 124 9.02 5.90 -5.25
C MET A 124 8.90 4.39 -5.00
N LEU A 125 7.76 3.91 -4.48
CA LEU A 125 7.51 2.49 -4.26
C LEU A 125 7.62 1.67 -5.55
N ILE A 126 7.01 2.13 -6.64
CA ILE A 126 7.08 1.46 -7.94
C ILE A 126 8.52 1.43 -8.46
N ARG A 127 9.24 2.56 -8.37
CA ARG A 127 10.63 2.66 -8.81
C ARG A 127 11.55 1.73 -8.01
N TRP A 128 11.41 1.69 -6.69
CA TRP A 128 12.19 0.81 -5.83
C TRP A 128 11.88 -0.66 -6.07
N PHE A 129 10.61 -1.00 -6.30
CA PHE A 129 10.23 -2.36 -6.66
C PHE A 129 10.88 -2.80 -7.98
N ASP A 130 10.82 -1.97 -9.01
CA ASP A 130 11.44 -2.28 -10.31
C ASP A 130 12.96 -2.43 -10.21
N GLU A 131 13.62 -1.55 -9.46
CA GLU A 131 15.06 -1.64 -9.23
C GLU A 131 15.45 -2.92 -8.49
N ALA A 132 14.73 -3.25 -7.40
CA ALA A 132 14.95 -4.47 -6.65
C ALA A 132 14.70 -5.73 -7.51
N TRP A 133 13.68 -5.69 -8.38
CA TRP A 133 13.38 -6.78 -9.30
C TRP A 133 14.50 -6.97 -10.33
N ARG A 134 14.97 -5.89 -10.96
CA ARG A 134 16.10 -5.93 -11.92
C ARG A 134 17.38 -6.47 -11.28
N GLN A 135 17.69 -6.02 -10.06
CA GLN A 135 18.86 -6.52 -9.32
C GLN A 135 18.74 -8.02 -9.03
N ASN A 136 17.56 -8.49 -8.63
CA ASN A 136 17.32 -9.91 -8.37
C ASN A 136 17.46 -10.77 -9.64
N GLN A 137 16.95 -10.29 -10.78
CA GLN A 137 17.11 -10.97 -12.07
C GLN A 137 18.58 -11.08 -12.47
N HIS A 138 19.36 -10.01 -12.32
CA HIS A 138 20.78 -10.01 -12.64
C HIS A 138 21.57 -11.00 -11.77
N ASN A 139 21.31 -11.02 -10.46
CA ASN A 139 21.95 -11.95 -9.53
C ASN A 139 21.64 -13.41 -9.87
N ASN A 140 20.38 -13.73 -10.19
CA ASN A 140 19.98 -15.09 -10.57
C ASN A 140 20.66 -15.55 -11.87
N LEU A 141 20.82 -14.64 -12.84
CA LEU A 141 21.57 -14.94 -14.07
C LEU A 141 23.04 -15.22 -13.77
N LEU A 142 23.70 -14.43 -12.91
CA LEU A 142 25.08 -14.67 -12.52
C LEU A 142 25.25 -16.01 -11.79
N ILE A 143 24.36 -16.35 -10.86
CA ILE A 143 24.36 -17.65 -10.17
C ILE A 143 24.21 -18.79 -11.17
N SER A 144 23.25 -18.70 -12.11
CA SER A 144 23.05 -19.74 -13.12
C SER A 144 24.27 -19.92 -14.04
N ARG A 145 25.00 -18.85 -14.33
CA ARG A 145 26.24 -18.91 -15.12
C ARG A 145 27.37 -19.54 -14.32
N LEU A 146 27.54 -19.15 -13.06
CA LEU A 146 28.52 -19.75 -12.17
C LEU A 146 28.27 -21.25 -11.98
N ASP A 147 27.01 -21.63 -11.81
CA ASP A 147 26.62 -23.04 -11.66
C ASP A 147 26.92 -23.86 -12.93
N ASN A 148 26.63 -23.30 -14.12
CA ASN A 148 26.99 -23.94 -15.38
C ASN A 148 28.51 -24.08 -15.58
N LEU A 149 29.30 -23.10 -15.12
CA LEU A 149 30.77 -23.18 -15.17
C LEU A 149 31.31 -24.22 -14.18
N ALA A 150 30.77 -24.27 -12.97
CA ALA A 150 31.14 -25.26 -11.96
C ALA A 150 30.81 -26.70 -12.42
N HIS A 151 29.64 -26.90 -13.03
CA HIS A 151 29.25 -28.21 -13.58
C HIS A 151 30.07 -28.64 -14.80
N ARG A 152 30.60 -27.68 -15.58
CA ARG A 152 31.55 -27.97 -16.67
C ARG A 152 32.98 -28.18 -16.20
N ASP A 153 33.25 -27.94 -14.92
CA ASP A 153 34.55 -28.11 -14.31
C ASP A 153 34.58 -29.21 -13.23
N PRO A 154 34.14 -30.45 -13.53
CA PRO A 154 34.40 -31.59 -12.65
C PRO A 154 35.90 -31.91 -12.58
N LEU A 155 36.69 -31.38 -13.53
CA LEU A 155 38.13 -31.59 -13.62
C LEU A 155 38.92 -30.75 -12.60
N THR A 156 38.51 -29.53 -12.20
CA THR A 156 39.17 -28.83 -11.09
C THR A 156 38.95 -29.50 -9.75
N GLY A 157 37.80 -30.14 -9.51
CA GLY A 157 37.60 -30.99 -8.33
C GLY A 157 38.61 -32.14 -8.27
N THR A 158 38.84 -32.82 -9.41
CA THR A 158 39.87 -33.87 -9.51
C THR A 158 41.31 -33.34 -9.50
N ALA A 159 41.55 -32.13 -10.04
CA ALA A 159 42.86 -31.49 -10.05
C ALA A 159 43.26 -30.97 -8.67
N ASN A 160 42.33 -30.35 -7.91
CA ASN A 160 42.57 -29.96 -6.52
C ASN A 160 42.80 -31.19 -5.65
N ARG A 161 42.03 -32.27 -5.85
CA ARG A 161 42.25 -33.54 -5.14
C ARG A 161 43.62 -34.16 -5.46
N ARG A 162 44.03 -34.18 -6.73
CA ARG A 162 45.37 -34.65 -7.14
C ARG A 162 46.50 -33.74 -6.67
N ALA A 163 46.28 -32.42 -6.60
CA ALA A 163 47.26 -31.48 -6.07
C ALA A 163 47.44 -31.67 -4.57
N MET A 164 46.34 -31.85 -3.82
CA MET A 164 46.39 -32.18 -2.39
C MET A 164 47.09 -33.51 -2.11
N GLU A 165 46.79 -34.55 -2.91
CA GLU A 165 47.48 -35.85 -2.83
C GLU A 165 48.99 -35.71 -3.10
N LYS A 166 49.41 -34.83 -4.02
CA LYS A 166 50.83 -34.56 -4.31
C LYS A 166 51.57 -33.75 -3.24
N THR A 167 50.89 -32.90 -2.49
CA THR A 167 51.50 -32.13 -1.38
C THR A 167 51.53 -32.90 -0.06
N ALA A 168 50.74 -33.98 0.07
CA ALA A 168 50.68 -34.82 1.25
C ALA A 168 51.63 -36.04 1.21
N ALA A 169 52.35 -36.22 0.09
CA ALA A 169 53.41 -37.21 -0.10
C ALA A 169 54.78 -36.51 -0.05
#